data_AF-A0A7C4CU26-F1
#
_entry.id   AF-A0A7C4CU26-F1
#
_cell.length_a   1.000
_cell.length_b   1.000
_cell.length_c   1.000
_cell.angle_alpha   90.00
_cell.angle_beta   90.00
_cell.angle_gamma   90.00
#
_symmetry.space_group_name_H-M   'P 1'
#
loop_
_entity.id
_entity.type
_entity.pdbx_description
1 polymer ?
#
loop_
_entity_poly.entity_id
_entity_poly.type
_entity_poly.pdbx_seq_one_letter_code
_entity_poly.pdbx_strand_id
1 'polypeptide(L)' 'MYEVRCLNCLKRVPVERGANKAICPHCKASFSIVWVTPTQPKIEKVLGG' A
#
# COMPACT_ATOMS: atom_id res chain seq x y z
N MET A 1 8.86 -1.20 9.86
CA MET A 1 7.67 -1.59 9.09
C MET A 1 6.98 -0.29 8.68
N TYR A 2 6.69 -0.09 7.40
CA TYR A 2 6.02 1.13 6.94
C TYR A 2 4.53 0.84 6.77
N GLU A 3 3.69 1.87 6.87
CA GLU A 3 2.25 1.71 6.74
C GLU A 3 1.70 2.70 5.71
N VAL A 4 0.76 2.24 4.90
CA VAL A 4 -0.06 3.09 4.04
C VAL A 4 -1.53 2.93 4.42
N ARG A 5 -2.32 3.97 4.17
CA ARG A 5 -3.77 3.90 4.34
C ARG A 5 -4.39 3.34 3.07
N CYS A 6 -5.07 2.20 3.17
CA CYS A 6 -5.78 1.62 2.03
C CYS A 6 -6.83 2.62 1.51
N LEU A 7 -6.82 2.89 0.21
CA LEU A 7 -7.79 3.81 -0.41
C LEU A 7 -9.20 3.20 -0.53
N ASN A 8 -9.34 1.89 -0.34
CA ASN A 8 -10.63 1.20 -0.38
C ASN A 8 -11.32 1.15 0.99
N CYS A 9 -10.69 0.54 2.00
CA CYS A 9 -11.30 0.36 3.32
C CYS A 9 -10.77 1.32 4.40
N LEU A 10 -9.88 2.25 4.06
CA LEU A 10 -9.28 3.26 4.94
C LEU A 10 -8.49 2.72 6.14
N LYS A 11 -8.32 1.40 6.25
CA LYS A 11 -7.47 0.75 7.26
C LYS A 11 -6.00 0.89 6.88
N ARG A 12 -5.13 0.85 7.90
CA ARG A 12 -3.68 0.82 7.69
C ARG A 12 -3.26 -0.53 7.17
N VAL A 13 -2.33 -0.53 6.23
CA VAL A 13 -1.79 -1.70 5.57
C VAL A 13 -0.29 -1.64 5.72
N PRO A 14 0.34 -2.68 6.30
CA PRO A 14 1.78 -2.73 6.37
C PRO A 14 2.38 -2.96 4.99
N VAL A 15 3.49 -2.28 4.73
CA VAL A 15 4.24 -2.35 3.48
C VAL A 15 5.70 -2.57 3.81
N GLU A 16 6.28 -3.58 3.17
CA GLU A 16 7.71 -3.87 3.24
C GLU A 16 8.51 -2.78 2.51
N ARG A 17 9.70 -2.46 3.01
CA ARG A 17 10.55 -1.43 2.42
C ARG A 17 10.91 -1.80 0.99
N GLY A 18 10.69 -0.89 0.04
CA GLY A 18 10.97 -1.12 -1.37
C GLY A 18 9.94 -1.98 -2.11
N ALA A 19 8.87 -2.41 -1.45
CA ALA A 19 7.78 -3.11 -2.12
C ALA A 19 7.12 -2.18 -3.16
N ASN A 20 6.86 -2.70 -4.35
CA ASN A 20 6.18 -2.00 -5.46
C ASN A 20 4.70 -2.36 -5.58
N LYS A 21 4.26 -3.37 -4.82
CA LYS A 21 2.87 -3.81 -4.72
C LYS A 21 2.58 -4.21 -3.28
N ALA A 22 1.33 -4.00 -2.85
CA ALA A 22 0.83 -4.49 -1.58
C ALA A 22 -0.63 -4.91 -1.71
N ILE A 23 -1.05 -5.85 -0.86
CA ILE A 23 -2.43 -6.32 -0.77
C ILE A 23 -2.97 -5.93 0.60
N CYS A 24 -4.17 -5.35 0.64
CA CYS A 24 -4.81 -5.05 1.92
C CYS A 24 -5.21 -6.36 2.61
N PRO A 25 -4.75 -6.64 3.85
CA PRO A 25 -5.15 -7.85 4.56
C PRO A 25 -6.65 -7.84 4.93
N HIS A 26 -7.25 -6.64 5.00
CA HIS A 26 -8.64 -6.45 5.44
C HIS A 26 -9.68 -6.55 4.32
N CYS A 27 -9.43 -5.90 3.17
CA CYS A 27 -10.41 -5.85 2.06
C CYS A 27 -9.92 -6.56 0.79
N LYS A 28 -8.73 -7.17 0.82
CA LYS A 28 -8.10 -7.91 -0.29
C LYS A 28 -7.81 -7.09 -1.56
N ALA A 29 -8.11 -5.80 -1.58
CA ALA A 29 -7.72 -4.91 -2.68
C ALA A 29 -6.21 -4.90 -2.86
N SER A 30 -5.77 -4.99 -4.11
CA SER A 30 -4.36 -4.87 -4.51
C SER A 30 -4.04 -3.43 -4.92
N PHE A 31 -2.85 -2.94 -4.58
CA PHE A 31 -2.40 -1.60 -4.95
C PHE A 31 -0.92 -1.57 -5.30
N SER A 32 -0.57 -0.69 -6.23
CA SER A 32 0.82 -0.32 -6.53
C SER A 32 1.33 0.68 -5.50
N ILE A 33 2.55 0.43 -5.02
CA ILE A 33 3.26 1.30 -4.08
C ILE A 33 4.40 2.00 -4.82
N VAL A 34 4.50 3.30 -4.62
CA VAL A 34 5.64 4.14 -5.01
C VAL A 34 6.27 4.74 -3.77
N TRP A 35 7.56 5.03 -3.84
CA TRP A 35 8.34 5.56 -2.73
C TRP A 35 8.77 6.98 -3.06
N VAL A 36 8.22 7.96 -2.32
CA VAL A 36 8.63 9.36 -2.48
C VAL A 36 10.04 9.56 -1.93
N THR A 37 10.34 8.88 -0.82
CA THR A 37 11.67 8.72 -0.24
C THR A 37 11.86 7.25 0.14
N PRO A 38 13.08 6.78 0.47
CA PRO A 38 13.32 5.40 0.90
C PRO A 38 12.58 4.97 2.19
N THR A 39 11.88 5.89 2.84
CA THR A 39 11.13 5.70 4.09
C THR A 39 9.66 6.12 3.98
N GLN A 40 9.21 6.63 2.83
CA GLN A 40 7.86 7.16 2.67
C GLN A 40 7.13 6.47 1.50
N PRO A 41 6.43 5.36 1.76
CA PRO A 41 5.60 4.72 0.76
C PRO A 41 4.30 5.49 0.53
N LYS A 42 3.81 5.44 -0.71
CA LYS A 42 2.53 6.02 -1.14
C LYS A 42 1.84 5.05 -2.10
N ILE A 43 0.52 4.99 -2.04
CA ILE A 43 -0.26 4.24 -3.04
C ILE A 43 -0.32 5.08 -4.33
N GLU A 44 0.09 4.49 -5.45
CA GLU A 44 0.00 5.11 -6.77
C GLU A 44 -1.37 4.83 -7.41
N LYS A 45 -1.75 3.56 -7.47
CA LYS A 45 -3.00 3.11 -8.07
C LYS A 45 -3.55 1.87 -7.38
N VAL A 46 -4.88 1.76 -7.36
CA VAL A 46 -5.59 0.54 -6.98
C VAL A 46 -5.62 -0.35 -8.22
N LEU A 47 -5.13 -1.58 -8.09
CA LEU A 47 -5.03 -2.55 -9.19
C LEU A 47 -6.31 -3.39 -9.37
N GLY A 48 -7.27 -3.25 -8.45
CA GLY A 48 -8.46 -4.08 -8.37
C GLY A 48 -8.37 -5.13 -7.26
N GLY A 49 -9.53 -5.69 -6.91
CA GLY A 49 -9.72 -6.80 -5.97
C GLY A 49 -10.54 -7.89 -6.66
#